data_AF-A0A139QLX0-F1
#
_entry.id   AF-A0A139QLX0-F1
#
_cell.length_a   1.000
_cell.length_b   1.000
_cell.length_c   1.000
_cell.angle_alpha   90.00
_cell.angle_beta   90.00
_cell.angle_gamma   90.00
#
_symmetry.space_group_name_H-M   'P 1'
#
loop_
_entity.id
_entity.type
_entity.pdbx_description
1 polymer ?
#
loop_
_entity_poly.entity_id
_entity_poly.type
_entity_poly.pdbx_seq_one_letter_code
_entity_poly.pdbx_strand_id
1 'polypeptide(L)'
;MTDKQIKFLKELEIIQEQAVNMNISQTNLTKEESLYNVSYDTLVLMMELLDGYRNMVLELSDKDSKEILNKDIQLHDGVVDFLKSF
;
A
#
# COMPACT_ATOMS: atom_id res chain seq x y z
N MET A 1 -12.70 -11.96 -14.76
CA MET A 1 -12.54 -11.37 -13.42
C MET A 1 -13.91 -11.12 -12.83
N THR A 2 -14.07 -11.32 -11.53
CA THR A 2 -15.28 -10.93 -10.80
C THR A 2 -15.30 -9.41 -10.56
N ASP A 3 -16.47 -8.85 -10.27
CA ASP A 3 -16.57 -7.41 -9.95
C ASP A 3 -15.69 -7.02 -8.76
N LYS A 4 -15.54 -7.90 -7.77
CA LYS A 4 -14.64 -7.71 -6.63
C LYS A 4 -13.16 -7.66 -7.06
N GLN A 5 -12.75 -8.52 -7.98
CA GLN A 5 -11.38 -8.50 -8.54
C GLN A 5 -11.13 -7.22 -9.34
N ILE A 6 -12.10 -6.78 -10.14
CA ILE A 6 -11.99 -5.52 -10.89
C ILE A 6 -11.89 -4.32 -9.94
N LYS A 7 -12.72 -4.29 -8.89
CA LYS A 7 -12.68 -3.24 -7.88
C LYS A 7 -11.32 -3.18 -7.17
N PHE A 8 -10.76 -4.35 -6.80
CA PHE A 8 -9.42 -4.43 -6.23
C PHE A 8 -8.36 -3.83 -7.16
N LEU A 9 -8.35 -4.22 -8.43
CA LEU A 9 -7.38 -3.68 -9.40
C LEU A 9 -7.53 -2.17 -9.63
N LYS A 10 -8.76 -1.65 -9.62
CA LYS A 10 -9.01 -0.20 -9.69
C LYS A 10 -8.47 0.55 -8.48
N GLU A 11 -8.58 -0.03 -7.27
CA GLU A 11 -7.97 0.58 -6.09
C GLU A 11 -6.44 0.58 -6.20
N LEU A 12 -5.81 -0.44 -6.79
CA LEU A 12 -4.37 -0.43 -7.06
C LEU A 12 -3.95 0.65 -8.07
N GLU A 13 -4.74 0.86 -9.13
CA GLU A 13 -4.53 1.96 -10.09
C GLU A 13 -4.59 3.33 -9.39
N ILE A 14 -5.64 3.55 -8.57
CA ILE A 14 -5.79 4.78 -7.78
C ILE A 14 -4.61 4.98 -6.82
N ILE A 15 -4.16 3.92 -6.15
CA ILE A 15 -3.00 3.97 -5.24
C ILE A 15 -1.75 4.40 -5.99
N GLN A 16 -1.48 3.82 -7.16
CA GLN A 16 -0.30 4.19 -7.96
C GLN A 16 -0.36 5.66 -8.38
N GLU A 17 -1.49 6.13 -8.88
CA GLU A 17 -1.67 7.55 -9.26
C GLU A 17 -1.51 8.48 -8.06
N GLN A 18 -2.08 8.11 -6.92
CA GLN A 18 -1.98 8.87 -5.67
C GLN A 18 -0.52 8.98 -5.21
N ALA A 19 0.22 7.86 -5.18
CA ALA A 19 1.63 7.86 -4.79
C ALA A 19 2.50 8.71 -5.73
N VAL A 20 2.26 8.67 -7.04
CA VAL A 20 2.96 9.56 -7.99
C VAL A 20 2.63 11.03 -7.72
N ASN A 21 1.35 11.36 -7.53
CA ASN A 21 0.90 12.73 -7.30
C ASN A 21 1.43 13.31 -5.98
N MET A 22 1.59 12.49 -4.94
CA MET A 22 2.20 12.91 -3.67
C MET A 22 3.67 13.33 -3.83
N ASN A 23 4.36 12.79 -4.84
CA ASN A 23 5.81 12.96 -5.00
C ASN A 23 6.21 13.83 -6.21
N ILE A 24 5.30 14.06 -7.17
CA ILE A 24 5.62 14.73 -8.46
C ILE A 24 6.15 16.17 -8.30
N SER A 25 5.78 16.85 -7.20
CA SER A 25 6.18 18.23 -6.92
C SER A 25 7.47 18.34 -6.10
N GLN A 26 8.05 17.21 -5.66
CA GLN A 26 9.28 17.21 -4.90
C GLN A 26 10.45 17.66 -5.77
N THR A 27 11.32 18.52 -5.22
CA THR A 27 12.47 19.09 -5.93
C THR A 27 13.76 18.77 -5.19
N ASN A 28 14.89 18.84 -5.89
CA ASN A 28 16.24 18.56 -5.36
C ASN A 28 16.48 17.11 -4.90
N LEU A 29 15.67 16.18 -5.37
CA LEU A 29 15.90 14.75 -5.18
C LEU A 29 16.72 14.17 -6.33
N THR A 30 17.59 13.22 -6.00
CA THR A 30 18.14 12.29 -6.97
C THR A 30 17.01 11.42 -7.56
N LYS A 31 17.24 10.86 -8.75
CA LYS A 31 16.30 9.92 -9.37
C LYS A 31 16.00 8.72 -8.46
N GLU A 32 17.02 8.26 -7.72
CA GLU A 32 16.87 7.15 -6.78
C GLU A 32 15.94 7.53 -5.63
N GLU A 33 16.15 8.67 -4.97
CA GLU A 33 15.28 9.15 -3.88
C GLU A 33 13.83 9.34 -4.35
N SER A 34 13.62 9.92 -5.55
CA SER A 34 12.27 10.05 -6.10
C SER A 34 11.59 8.70 -6.32
N LEU A 35 12.31 7.69 -6.82
CA LEU A 35 11.76 6.34 -7.00
C LEU A 35 11.47 5.67 -5.66
N TYR A 36 12.35 5.83 -4.67
CA TYR A 36 12.14 5.33 -3.32
C TYR A 36 10.90 5.96 -2.68
N ASN A 37 10.73 7.28 -2.75
CA ASN A 37 9.56 7.94 -2.16
C ASN A 37 8.24 7.47 -2.80
N VAL A 38 8.16 7.38 -4.14
CA VAL A 38 6.97 6.85 -4.82
C VAL A 38 6.70 5.40 -4.42
N SER A 39 7.74 4.57 -4.33
CA SER A 39 7.59 3.17 -3.92
C SER A 39 7.15 3.04 -2.46
N TYR A 40 7.68 3.89 -1.58
CA TYR A 40 7.32 3.95 -0.16
C TYR A 40 5.84 4.29 0.01
N ASP A 41 5.38 5.37 -0.63
CA ASP A 41 3.97 5.76 -0.54
C ASP A 41 3.06 4.68 -1.16
N THR A 42 3.46 4.07 -2.27
CA THR A 42 2.71 2.95 -2.86
C THR A 42 2.52 1.81 -1.84
N LEU A 43 3.58 1.42 -1.13
CA LEU A 43 3.52 0.37 -0.10
C LEU A 43 2.59 0.77 1.06
N VAL A 44 2.72 1.98 1.57
CA VAL A 44 1.87 2.48 2.67
C VAL A 44 0.40 2.48 2.27
N LEU A 45 0.06 3.05 1.11
CA LEU A 45 -1.31 3.13 0.62
C LEU A 45 -1.89 1.74 0.29
N MET A 46 -1.06 0.79 -0.13
CA MET A 46 -1.45 -0.63 -0.26
C MET A 46 -1.77 -1.26 1.08
N MET A 47 -1.02 -0.95 2.14
CA MET A 47 -1.33 -1.45 3.48
C MET A 47 -2.64 -0.83 4.01
N GLU A 48 -2.91 0.45 3.75
CA GLU A 48 -4.20 1.08 4.07
C GLU A 48 -5.38 0.37 3.38
N LEU A 49 -5.20 -0.09 2.15
CA LEU A 49 -6.21 -0.90 1.44
C LEU A 49 -6.50 -2.20 2.18
N LEU A 50 -5.45 -2.88 2.65
CA LEU A 50 -5.56 -4.14 3.38
C LEU A 50 -6.14 -3.94 4.78
N ASP A 51 -5.84 -2.83 5.44
CA ASP A 51 -6.38 -2.46 6.75
C ASP A 51 -7.85 -1.99 6.68
N GLY A 52 -8.40 -1.81 5.48
CA GLY A 52 -9.79 -1.41 5.27
C GLY A 52 -10.06 0.09 5.36
N TYR A 53 -9.03 0.94 5.26
CA TYR A 53 -9.17 2.40 5.20
C TYR A 53 -9.63 2.92 3.83
N ARG A 54 -9.78 2.04 2.85
CA ARG A 54 -10.22 2.35 1.49
C ARG A 54 -11.57 1.72 1.18
N ASN A 55 -12.02 1.77 -0.07
CA ASN A 55 -13.37 1.34 -0.46
C ASN A 55 -13.57 -0.19 -0.42
N MET A 56 -12.71 -0.95 0.24
CA MET A 56 -12.74 -2.41 0.34
C MET A 56 -12.37 -2.86 1.74
N VAL A 57 -13.02 -3.93 2.19
CA VAL A 57 -12.63 -4.68 3.39
C VAL A 57 -12.07 -6.02 2.91
N LEU A 58 -10.79 -6.27 3.18
CA LEU A 58 -10.04 -7.43 2.69
C LEU A 58 -9.47 -8.19 3.89
N GLU A 59 -9.31 -9.50 3.75
CA GLU A 59 -8.53 -10.32 4.67
C GLU A 59 -7.30 -10.83 3.93
N LEU A 60 -6.11 -10.46 4.42
CA LEU A 60 -4.86 -11.02 3.93
C LEU A 60 -4.60 -12.32 4.70
N SER A 61 -4.81 -13.46 4.05
CA SER A 61 -4.61 -14.77 4.67
C SER A 61 -3.38 -15.47 4.13
N ASP A 62 -2.55 -15.98 5.04
CA ASP A 62 -1.55 -16.98 4.69
C ASP A 62 -2.26 -18.30 4.35
N LYS A 63 -1.90 -18.88 3.21
CA LYS A 63 -2.63 -20.02 2.67
C LYS A 63 -2.37 -21.30 3.45
N ASP A 64 -1.19 -21.45 4.02
CA ASP A 64 -0.74 -22.69 4.65
C ASP A 64 -1.16 -22.75 6.13
N SER A 65 -0.85 -21.70 6.90
CA SER A 65 -1.20 -21.57 8.31
C SER A 65 -2.66 -21.16 8.56
N LYS A 66 -3.32 -20.57 7.55
CA LYS A 66 -4.63 -19.89 7.67
C LYS A 66 -4.61 -18.66 8.58
N GLU A 67 -3.43 -18.15 8.91
CA GLU A 67 -3.29 -16.91 9.68
C GLU A 67 -3.80 -15.71 8.86
N ILE A 68 -4.53 -14.81 9.52
CA ILE A 68 -4.96 -13.54 8.93
C ILE A 68 -3.95 -12.47 9.35
N LEU A 69 -3.14 -12.01 8.40
CA LEU A 69 -1.97 -11.16 8.65
C LEU A 69 -2.35 -9.70 8.98
N ASN A 70 -3.52 -9.25 8.55
CA ASN A 70 -4.04 -7.91 8.83
C ASN A 70 -5.06 -7.89 9.98
N LYS A 71 -5.06 -8.92 10.84
CA LYS A 71 -5.97 -9.00 11.99
C LYS A 71 -5.38 -8.30 13.20
N ASP A 72 -6.15 -7.43 13.84
CA ASP A 72 -5.80 -6.72 15.07
C ASP A 72 -4.47 -5.93 14.99
N ILE A 73 -4.08 -5.56 13.77
CA ILE A 73 -2.87 -4.77 13.45
C ILE A 73 -3.21 -3.70 12.41
N GLN A 74 -2.48 -2.58 12.45
CA GLN A 74 -2.46 -1.59 11.39
C GLN A 74 -1.22 -1.83 10.53
N LEU A 75 -1.37 -2.52 9.40
CA LEU A 75 -0.25 -2.81 8.50
C LEU A 75 0.39 -1.53 7.95
N HIS A 76 -0.37 -0.44 7.78
CA HIS A 76 0.20 0.82 7.30
C HIS A 76 1.18 1.44 8.30
N ASP A 77 0.92 1.35 9.60
CA ASP A 77 1.89 1.75 10.63
C ASP A 77 3.04 0.76 10.69
N GLY A 78 2.75 -0.54 10.61
CA GLY A 78 3.75 -1.61 10.66
C GLY A 78 4.78 -1.51 9.53
N VAL A 79 4.36 -1.21 8.30
CA VAL A 79 5.28 -1.06 7.16
C VAL A 79 6.14 0.20 7.29
N VAL A 80 5.59 1.29 7.83
CA VAL A 80 6.33 2.53 8.11
C VAL A 80 7.43 2.27 9.13
N ASP A 81 7.11 1.61 10.24
CA ASP A 81 8.07 1.29 11.29
C ASP A 81 9.14 0.30 10.82
N PHE A 82 8.74 -0.70 10.02
CA PHE A 82 9.66 -1.66 9.44
C PHE A 82 10.66 -1.00 8.47
N LEU A 83 10.17 -0.16 7.55
CA LEU A 83 11.03 0.49 6.55
C LEU A 83 11.96 1.55 7.15
N LYS A 84 11.56 2.24 8.23
CA LYS A 84 12.43 3.17 8.96
C LYS A 84 13.58 2.49 9.71
N SER A 85 13.49 1.18 9.91
CA SER A 85 14.49 0.39 10.64
C SER A 85 15.65 -0.09 9.75
N PHE A 86 15.65 0.25 8.46
CA PHE A 86 16.70 -0.01 7.47
C PHE A 86 17.23 1.29 6.87
#